data_AF-A0A1G2Z521-F1
#
_entry.id   AF-A0A1G2Z521-F1
#
_cell.length_a   1.000
_cell.length_b   1.000
_cell.length_c   1.000
_cell.angle_alpha   90.00
_cell.angle_beta   90.00
_cell.angle_gamma   90.00
#
_symmetry.space_group_name_H-M   'P 1'
#
loop_
_entity.id
_entity.type
_entity.pdbx_description
1 polymer ?
#
loop_
_entity_poly.entity_id
_entity_poly.type
_entity_poly.pdbx_seq_one_letter_code
_entity_poly.pdbx_strand_id
1 'polypeptide(L)'
;MKVAVTCSGPTLDDQVEVRFGRCPYFLIVDTDSMQFEVVENPNIALGGGAGIQSAQMMAEQGVSHVLTGNCGPNAFAVFGQAGVNVVVGVTGSARQAVERFKAGEYASAAAANVQSHFGMQNGQAGQSSDVGLGNSMTGMPGMGMGRGGGVGGGRGMGGGRGMGGGRGMGRGRGMGFGMGWVPSVAPGGFQDIRPPGGGFPVHPPLPLRGDGPTRQGAGAGTSRSGRKAAALVRPERCAGCGICVDVCPMGAIRIEQRAVVDSALCTACAACVAECPNEAIIIVQQRV
;
A
#
# COMPACT_ATOMS: atom_id res chain seq x y z
N MET A 1 17.64 3.94 -28.45
CA MET A 1 16.44 3.62 -27.62
C MET A 1 16.50 4.47 -26.36
N LYS A 2 15.39 5.01 -25.85
CA LYS A 2 15.40 5.84 -24.61
C LYS A 2 15.25 5.00 -23.34
N VAL A 3 16.17 5.20 -22.41
CA VAL A 3 16.22 4.53 -21.11
C VAL A 3 16.35 5.59 -20.00
N ALA A 4 15.51 5.52 -18.98
CA ALA A 4 15.65 6.35 -17.78
C ALA A 4 16.54 5.65 -16.75
N VAL A 5 17.46 6.36 -16.13
CA VAL A 5 18.30 5.87 -15.03
C VAL A 5 18.09 6.74 -13.80
N THR A 6 17.73 6.14 -12.67
CA THR A 6 17.60 6.87 -11.40
C THR A 6 18.98 7.18 -10.84
N CYS A 7 19.30 8.45 -10.59
CA CYS A 7 20.65 8.88 -10.20
C CYS A 7 20.64 9.78 -8.97
N SER A 8 21.72 9.72 -8.19
CA SER A 8 21.92 10.63 -7.05
C SER A 8 22.34 12.04 -7.47
N GLY A 9 22.82 12.21 -8.70
CA GLY A 9 23.26 13.49 -9.26
C GLY A 9 22.95 13.61 -10.76
N PRO A 10 23.27 14.77 -11.37
CA PRO A 10 22.91 15.09 -12.74
C PRO A 10 23.88 14.57 -13.80
N THR A 11 24.90 13.78 -13.43
CA THR A 11 25.95 13.32 -14.36
C THR A 11 25.92 11.80 -14.56
N LEU A 12 26.43 11.32 -15.70
CA LEU A 12 26.50 9.88 -15.99
C LEU A 12 27.45 9.10 -15.05
N ASP A 13 28.33 9.79 -14.33
CA ASP A 13 29.28 9.16 -13.42
C ASP A 13 28.74 9.09 -11.98
N ASP A 14 27.58 9.73 -11.72
CA ASP A 14 26.86 9.60 -10.47
C ASP A 14 26.29 8.19 -10.27
N GLN A 15 26.11 7.83 -9.00
CA GLN A 15 25.61 6.52 -8.63
C GLN A 15 24.13 6.37 -8.95
N VAL A 16 23.75 5.16 -9.35
CA VAL A 16 22.34 4.77 -9.48
C VAL A 16 21.68 4.83 -8.11
N GLU A 17 20.58 5.58 -8.02
CA GLU A 17 19.83 5.74 -6.78
C GLU A 17 18.93 4.52 -6.53
N VAL A 18 18.83 4.15 -5.26
CA VAL A 18 18.20 2.89 -4.84
C VAL A 18 16.66 2.96 -4.86
N ARG A 19 16.05 4.15 -4.83
CA ARG A 19 14.61 4.39 -4.68
C ARG A 19 14.04 5.15 -5.87
N PHE A 20 13.39 4.42 -6.77
CA PHE A 20 12.72 5.01 -7.92
C PHE A 20 11.86 6.27 -7.61
N GLY A 21 10.96 6.21 -6.63
CA GLY A 21 10.00 7.29 -6.40
C GLY A 21 10.57 8.56 -5.75
N ARG A 22 11.76 8.48 -5.13
CA ARG A 22 12.37 9.60 -4.40
C ARG A 22 13.81 9.88 -4.85
N CYS A 23 14.21 9.35 -6.01
CA CYS A 23 15.49 9.70 -6.59
C CYS A 23 15.49 11.21 -6.93
N PRO A 24 16.62 11.89 -6.77
CA PRO A 24 16.70 13.32 -7.05
C PRO A 24 16.70 13.63 -8.55
N TYR A 25 17.32 12.76 -9.36
CA TYR A 25 17.46 12.96 -10.80
C TYR A 25 17.10 11.69 -11.58
N PHE A 26 16.48 11.89 -12.75
CA PHE A 26 16.34 10.89 -13.79
C PHE A 26 17.22 11.29 -14.98
N LEU A 27 18.13 10.42 -15.38
CA LEU A 27 18.90 10.59 -16.61
C LEU A 27 18.20 9.84 -17.74
N ILE A 28 17.67 10.56 -18.71
CA ILE A 28 17.07 9.99 -19.92
C ILE A 28 18.18 9.84 -20.94
N VAL A 29 18.67 8.61 -21.12
CA VAL A 29 19.81 8.30 -21.98
C VAL A 29 19.32 7.61 -23.24
N ASP A 30 19.81 8.04 -24.40
CA ASP A 30 19.70 7.27 -25.64
C ASP A 30 20.81 6.23 -25.71
N THR A 31 20.46 4.95 -25.74
CA THR A 31 21.41 3.81 -25.81
C THR A 31 22.26 3.79 -27.07
N ASP A 32 21.81 4.45 -28.14
CA ASP A 32 22.46 4.38 -29.45
C ASP A 32 23.56 5.45 -29.54
N SER A 33 23.27 6.67 -29.08
CA SER A 33 24.19 7.82 -29.14
C SER A 33 24.88 8.16 -27.82
N MET A 34 24.47 7.55 -26.70
CA MET A 34 24.89 7.90 -25.33
C MET A 34 24.61 9.37 -24.94
N GLN A 35 23.80 10.08 -25.71
CA GLN A 35 23.31 11.41 -25.34
C GLN A 35 22.30 11.27 -24.21
N PHE A 36 22.32 12.20 -23.26
CA PHE A 36 21.44 12.16 -22.10
C PHE A 36 20.84 13.53 -21.80
N GLU A 37 19.63 13.49 -21.26
CA GLU A 37 18.92 14.62 -20.68
C GLU A 37 18.76 14.40 -19.18
N VAL A 38 18.89 15.46 -18.40
CA VAL A 38 18.74 15.43 -16.94
C VAL A 38 17.36 15.97 -16.60
N VAL A 39 16.56 15.16 -15.91
CA VAL A 39 15.25 15.56 -15.38
C VAL A 39 15.31 15.53 -13.85
N GLU A 40 15.09 16.68 -13.22
CA GLU A 40 14.97 16.76 -11.77
C GLU A 40 13.62 16.21 -11.31
N ASN A 41 13.60 15.50 -10.18
CA ASN A 41 12.36 14.95 -9.66
C ASN A 41 11.69 15.93 -8.67
N PRO A 42 10.57 16.59 -9.03
CA PRO A 42 9.85 17.45 -8.09
C PRO A 42 9.15 16.67 -6.97
N ASN A 43 9.00 15.34 -7.14
CA ASN A 43 8.16 14.51 -6.27
C ASN A 43 8.89 13.94 -5.04
N ILE A 44 10.17 14.30 -4.84
CA ILE A 44 11.02 13.75 -3.76
C ILE A 44 10.38 13.97 -2.38
N ALA A 45 9.79 15.15 -2.16
CA ALA A 45 9.24 15.57 -0.88
C ALA A 45 7.77 15.16 -0.64
N LEU A 46 7.14 14.46 -1.60
CA LEU A 46 5.74 14.05 -1.43
C LEU A 46 5.60 13.02 -0.29
N GLY A 47 4.69 13.32 0.64
CA GLY A 47 4.36 12.45 1.78
C GLY A 47 3.77 11.10 1.36
N GLY A 48 3.22 10.99 0.14
CA GLY A 48 2.71 9.76 -0.45
C GLY A 48 2.55 9.91 -1.96
N GLY A 49 2.62 8.79 -2.70
CA GLY A 49 2.41 8.78 -4.14
C GLY A 49 3.59 9.26 -4.99
N ALA A 50 4.74 9.58 -4.40
CA ALA A 50 5.95 10.01 -5.11
C ALA A 50 6.31 9.07 -6.28
N GLY A 51 6.29 7.75 -6.03
CA GLY A 51 6.54 6.75 -7.07
C GLY A 51 5.51 6.72 -8.21
N ILE A 52 4.23 7.03 -7.95
CA ILE A 52 3.20 7.05 -9.01
C ILE A 52 3.44 8.24 -9.92
N GLN A 53 3.65 9.43 -9.34
CA GLN A 53 3.85 10.65 -10.13
C GLN A 53 5.18 10.62 -10.89
N SER A 54 6.26 10.13 -10.27
CA SER A 54 7.53 9.94 -10.98
C SER A 54 7.42 8.90 -12.10
N ALA A 55 6.64 7.83 -11.92
CA ALA A 55 6.42 6.85 -13.00
C ALA A 55 5.61 7.44 -14.17
N GLN A 56 4.57 8.24 -13.88
CA GLN A 56 3.80 8.96 -14.90
C GLN A 56 4.68 9.94 -15.69
N MET A 57 5.50 10.73 -14.98
CA MET A 57 6.45 11.64 -15.61
C MET A 57 7.40 10.91 -16.57
N MET A 58 7.94 9.75 -16.16
CA MET A 58 8.81 8.96 -17.03
C MET A 58 8.05 8.37 -18.23
N ALA A 59 6.81 7.92 -18.03
CA ALA A 59 5.97 7.45 -19.13
C ALA A 59 5.71 8.55 -20.18
N GLU A 60 5.44 9.78 -19.74
CA GLU A 60 5.23 10.95 -20.63
C GLU A 60 6.49 11.33 -21.42
N GLN A 61 7.67 11.11 -20.84
CA GLN A 61 8.96 11.30 -21.52
C GLN A 61 9.23 10.25 -22.61
N GLY A 62 8.38 9.21 -22.70
CA GLY A 62 8.47 8.17 -23.72
C GLY A 62 9.68 7.27 -23.55
N VAL A 63 10.11 7.00 -22.31
CA VAL A 63 11.18 6.03 -22.07
C VAL A 63 10.66 4.60 -22.24
N SER A 64 11.47 3.75 -22.83
CA SER A 64 11.12 2.33 -23.04
C SER A 64 11.47 1.46 -21.83
N HIS A 65 12.53 1.84 -21.12
CA HIS A 65 13.04 1.11 -19.96
C HIS A 65 13.42 2.06 -18.84
N VAL A 66 13.29 1.60 -17.60
CA VAL A 66 13.72 2.33 -16.40
C VAL A 66 14.70 1.44 -15.62
N LEU A 67 15.91 1.93 -15.42
CA LEU A 67 16.96 1.31 -14.62
C LEU A 67 16.97 1.92 -13.23
N THR A 68 16.71 1.10 -12.21
CA THR A 68 16.70 1.55 -10.81
C THR A 68 17.18 0.47 -9.86
N GLY A 69 17.56 0.87 -8.64
CA GLY A 69 17.86 -0.09 -7.58
C GLY A 69 16.59 -0.84 -7.15
N ASN A 70 15.58 -0.12 -6.65
CA ASN A 70 14.32 -0.69 -6.20
C ASN A 70 13.13 0.07 -6.79
N CYS A 71 12.09 -0.70 -7.12
CA CYS A 71 10.81 -0.18 -7.60
C CYS A 71 9.67 -0.71 -6.73
N GLY A 72 8.88 0.21 -6.20
CA GLY A 72 7.67 -0.13 -5.46
C GLY A 72 6.53 -0.60 -6.38
N PRO A 73 5.54 -1.32 -5.85
CA PRO A 73 4.48 -1.96 -6.64
C PRO A 73 3.53 -0.94 -7.29
N ASN A 74 3.33 0.21 -6.65
CA ASN A 74 2.52 1.29 -7.22
C ASN A 74 3.18 1.89 -8.47
N ALA A 75 4.50 2.10 -8.45
CA ALA A 75 5.23 2.61 -9.61
C ALA A 75 5.30 1.55 -10.72
N PHE A 76 5.55 0.29 -10.34
CA PHE A 76 5.57 -0.84 -11.28
C PHE A 76 4.24 -1.01 -12.02
N ALA A 77 3.10 -0.82 -11.34
CA ALA A 77 1.78 -0.86 -11.98
C ALA A 77 1.60 0.24 -13.04
N VAL A 78 2.06 1.46 -12.75
CA VAL A 78 2.02 2.58 -13.72
C VAL A 78 2.87 2.27 -14.95
N PHE A 79 4.08 1.74 -14.74
CA PHE A 79 4.96 1.36 -15.84
C PHE A 79 4.38 0.25 -16.71
N GLY A 80 3.75 -0.77 -16.10
CA GLY A 80 3.07 -1.83 -16.82
C GLY A 80 1.92 -1.33 -17.70
N GLN A 81 1.15 -0.33 -17.23
CA GLN A 81 0.09 0.30 -18.03
C GLN A 81 0.64 1.18 -19.16
N ALA A 82 1.78 1.84 -18.94
CA ALA A 82 2.44 2.67 -19.93
C ALA A 82 3.27 1.88 -20.95
N GLY A 83 3.42 0.56 -20.77
CA GLY A 83 4.27 -0.28 -21.62
C GLY A 83 5.77 -0.03 -21.42
N VAL A 84 6.17 0.46 -20.25
CA VAL A 84 7.56 0.72 -19.89
C VAL A 84 8.10 -0.45 -19.08
N ASN A 85 9.24 -0.99 -19.49
CA ASN A 85 9.89 -2.10 -18.79
C ASN A 85 10.74 -1.58 -17.64
N VAL A 86 10.63 -2.20 -16.46
CA VAL A 86 11.44 -1.81 -15.29
C VAL A 86 12.53 -2.84 -15.07
N VAL A 87 13.75 -2.37 -14.85
CA VAL A 87 14.89 -3.19 -14.41
C VAL A 87 15.23 -2.76 -12.99
N VAL A 88 15.20 -3.74 -12.08
CA VAL A 88 15.52 -3.55 -10.66
C VAL A 88 16.84 -4.25 -10.31
N GLY A 89 17.43 -3.89 -9.18
CA GLY A 89 18.73 -4.41 -8.74
C GLY A 89 19.92 -3.77 -9.44
N VAL A 90 19.72 -2.65 -10.14
CA VAL A 90 20.79 -1.93 -10.83
C VAL A 90 21.67 -1.22 -9.80
N THR A 91 22.98 -1.41 -9.92
CA THR A 91 23.99 -0.83 -9.03
C THR A 91 25.19 -0.32 -9.83
N GLY A 92 25.96 0.60 -9.25
CA GLY A 92 27.11 1.24 -9.90
C GLY A 92 26.79 2.64 -10.42
N SER A 93 27.62 3.15 -11.33
CA SER A 93 27.37 4.45 -11.97
C SER A 93 26.31 4.35 -13.07
N ALA A 94 25.66 5.48 -13.38
CA ALA A 94 24.65 5.53 -14.43
C ALA A 94 25.19 5.08 -15.79
N ARG A 95 26.43 5.47 -16.13
CA ARG A 95 27.16 5.01 -17.32
C ARG A 95 27.27 3.48 -17.37
N GLN A 96 27.76 2.87 -16.28
CA GLN A 96 27.90 1.41 -16.19
C GLN A 96 26.55 0.71 -16.28
N ALA A 97 25.50 1.28 -15.70
CA ALA A 97 24.15 0.75 -15.80
C ALA A 97 23.64 0.72 -17.25
N VAL A 98 23.82 1.81 -18.01
CA VAL A 98 23.43 1.85 -19.43
C VAL A 98 24.27 0.90 -20.28
N GLU A 99 25.57 0.80 -20.04
CA GLU A 99 26.47 -0.11 -20.75
C GLU A 99 26.09 -1.58 -20.53
N ARG A 100 25.86 -1.98 -19.28
CA ARG A 100 25.42 -3.35 -18.94
C ARG A 100 24.03 -3.67 -19.48
N PHE A 101 23.13 -2.67 -19.51
CA PHE A 101 21.83 -2.80 -20.15
C PHE A 101 21.97 -3.04 -21.66
N LYS A 102 22.84 -2.28 -22.33
CA LYS A 102 23.15 -2.47 -23.75
C LYS A 102 23.82 -3.83 -24.04
N ALA A 103 24.60 -4.34 -23.10
CA ALA A 103 25.20 -5.67 -23.16
C ALA A 103 24.19 -6.82 -22.91
N GLY A 104 22.95 -6.51 -22.49
CA GLY A 104 21.92 -7.51 -22.20
C GLY A 104 22.12 -8.26 -20.88
N GLU A 105 22.90 -7.70 -19.95
CA GLU A 105 23.20 -8.34 -18.65
C GLU A 105 22.03 -8.26 -17.66
N TYR A 106 21.08 -7.36 -17.90
CA TYR A 106 19.91 -7.19 -17.03
C TYR A 106 18.69 -7.93 -17.56
N ALA A 107 18.08 -8.75 -16.72
CA ALA A 107 16.73 -9.27 -16.95
C ALA A 107 15.71 -8.19 -16.57
N SER A 108 14.74 -7.95 -17.46
CA SER A 108 13.57 -7.12 -17.14
C SER A 108 12.81 -7.73 -15.95
N ALA A 109 12.43 -6.89 -14.99
CA ALA A 109 11.73 -7.34 -13.80
C ALA A 109 10.29 -7.72 -14.16
N ALA A 110 9.89 -8.95 -13.88
CA ALA A 110 8.50 -9.41 -14.06
C ALA A 110 7.57 -8.97 -12.92
N ALA A 111 8.12 -8.51 -11.79
CA ALA A 111 7.38 -8.04 -10.61
C ALA A 111 8.20 -6.99 -9.83
N ALA A 112 7.51 -6.18 -9.01
CA ALA A 112 8.14 -5.24 -8.09
C ALA A 112 8.97 -5.97 -7.02
N ASN A 113 10.12 -5.42 -6.64
CA ASN A 113 11.03 -6.03 -5.67
C ASN A 113 10.82 -5.54 -4.22
N VAL A 114 9.83 -4.67 -3.99
CA VAL A 114 9.43 -4.18 -2.67
C VAL A 114 7.94 -4.49 -2.44
N GLN A 115 7.57 -4.94 -1.23
CA GLN A 115 6.17 -5.22 -0.88
C GLN A 115 5.31 -3.95 -0.86
N SER A 116 4.04 -4.08 -1.27
CA SER A 116 3.05 -3.00 -1.24
C SER A 116 2.62 -2.75 0.20
N HIS A 117 3.00 -1.61 0.78
CA HIS A 117 2.33 -1.13 1.98
C HIS A 117 1.50 0.11 1.62
N PHE A 118 0.23 -0.12 1.25
CA PHE A 118 -0.74 0.96 1.08
C PHE A 118 -1.45 1.17 2.43
N GLY A 119 -1.31 2.36 3.00
CA GLY A 119 -2.05 2.76 4.18
C GLY A 119 -3.56 2.82 3.90
N MET A 120 -4.33 2.16 4.78
CA MET A 120 -5.79 2.20 4.95
C MET A 120 -6.66 1.50 3.89
N GLN A 121 -6.92 0.20 4.12
CA GLN A 121 -8.23 -0.38 3.87
C GLN A 121 -8.73 -1.05 5.16
N ASN A 122 -9.74 -0.46 5.78
CA ASN A 122 -10.82 -1.22 6.42
C ASN A 122 -12.03 -0.31 6.67
N GLY A 123 -12.73 0.00 5.58
CA GLY A 123 -14.19 0.02 5.61
C GLY A 123 -14.69 -1.42 5.52
N GLN A 124 -14.52 -2.21 6.58
CA GLN A 124 -15.26 -3.46 6.72
C GLN A 124 -16.68 -3.10 7.15
N ALA A 125 -17.54 -2.85 6.16
CA ALA A 125 -18.95 -3.11 6.32
C ALA A 125 -19.07 -4.60 6.63
N GLY A 126 -19.42 -4.92 7.88
CA GLY A 126 -19.73 -6.28 8.31
C GLY A 126 -20.79 -6.85 7.38
N GLN A 127 -20.38 -7.79 6.54
CA GLN A 127 -21.31 -8.71 5.90
C GLN A 127 -21.72 -9.70 6.98
N SER A 128 -22.69 -9.32 7.80
CA SER A 128 -23.52 -10.28 8.51
C SER A 128 -24.43 -10.92 7.46
N SER A 129 -23.92 -11.96 6.80
CA SER A 129 -24.75 -12.94 6.14
C SER A 129 -25.47 -13.76 7.20
N ASP A 130 -26.48 -13.16 7.85
CA ASP A 130 -27.45 -13.91 8.62
C ASP A 130 -28.70 -14.08 7.74
N VAL A 131 -28.86 -15.32 7.35
CA VAL A 131 -29.90 -15.82 6.47
C VAL A 131 -31.20 -15.80 7.26
N GLY A 132 -32.15 -14.98 6.83
CA GLY A 132 -33.52 -15.05 7.32
C GLY A 132 -34.13 -16.42 6.96
N LEU A 133 -34.37 -17.24 7.97
CA LEU A 133 -35.33 -18.35 7.92
C LEU A 133 -36.25 -18.24 9.13
N GLY A 134 -37.51 -17.96 8.85
CA GLY A 134 -38.55 -17.77 9.84
C GLY A 134 -39.24 -19.06 10.30
N ASN A 135 -40.23 -18.82 11.17
CA ASN A 135 -41.19 -19.72 11.82
C ASN A 135 -40.62 -20.52 13.02
N SER A 136 -41.24 -20.56 14.20
CA SER A 136 -42.65 -20.34 14.55
C SER A 136 -42.85 -20.18 16.06
N MET A 137 -43.75 -19.27 16.43
CA MET A 137 -44.75 -19.31 17.51
C MET A 137 -44.39 -19.95 18.87
N THR A 138 -44.38 -19.14 19.95
CA THR A 138 -45.27 -19.27 21.13
C THR A 138 -45.00 -18.20 22.21
N GLY A 139 -46.04 -17.42 22.59
CA GLY A 139 -46.26 -16.71 23.88
C GLY A 139 -45.26 -15.61 24.30
N MET A 140 -45.60 -14.40 24.77
CA MET A 140 -46.78 -13.80 25.38
C MET A 140 -46.51 -12.27 25.55
N PRO A 141 -47.51 -11.44 25.95
CA PRO A 141 -47.54 -10.00 25.66
C PRO A 141 -46.97 -9.11 26.79
N GLY A 142 -46.32 -8.01 26.41
CA GLY A 142 -45.94 -6.92 27.31
C GLY A 142 -46.55 -5.59 26.86
N MET A 143 -47.68 -5.23 27.46
CA MET A 143 -48.29 -3.89 27.38
C MET A 143 -47.37 -2.84 28.01
N GLY A 144 -47.11 -1.75 27.31
CA GLY A 144 -46.47 -0.55 27.85
C GLY A 144 -47.05 0.71 27.23
N MET A 145 -48.21 1.15 27.73
CA MET A 145 -48.80 2.45 27.42
C MET A 145 -48.01 3.56 28.13
N GLY A 146 -47.28 4.39 27.37
CA GLY A 146 -46.64 5.61 27.84
C GLY A 146 -47.19 6.83 27.11
N ARG A 147 -48.25 7.41 27.67
CA ARG A 147 -49.01 8.57 27.18
C ARG A 147 -48.25 9.86 27.56
N GLY A 148 -47.88 10.68 26.58
CA GLY A 148 -47.25 11.98 26.83
C GLY A 148 -47.47 12.94 25.67
N GLY A 149 -48.64 13.58 25.65
CA GLY A 149 -48.99 14.62 24.68
C GLY A 149 -48.39 15.97 25.06
N GLY A 150 -47.84 16.67 24.07
CA GLY A 150 -47.46 18.08 24.15
C GLY A 150 -47.89 18.77 22.85
N VAL A 151 -49.00 19.49 22.93
CA VAL A 151 -49.60 20.29 21.86
C VAL A 151 -49.14 21.74 22.00
N GLY A 152 -48.79 22.39 20.89
CA GLY A 152 -48.69 23.84 20.78
C GLY A 152 -47.47 24.24 19.93
N GLY A 153 -47.58 24.97 18.83
CA GLY A 153 -48.69 25.78 18.33
C GLY A 153 -48.12 27.10 17.82
N GLY A 154 -47.76 27.13 16.54
CA GLY A 154 -47.81 28.31 15.64
C GLY A 154 -46.90 29.52 15.92
N ARG A 155 -46.18 29.96 14.87
CA ARG A 155 -46.56 31.14 14.06
C ARG A 155 -45.57 31.32 12.91
N GLY A 156 -46.08 31.19 11.70
CA GLY A 156 -45.37 31.58 10.48
C GLY A 156 -45.50 33.07 10.19
N MET A 157 -44.68 33.53 9.24
CA MET A 157 -44.83 34.65 8.29
C MET A 157 -43.51 34.66 7.49
N GLY A 158 -43.45 34.14 6.26
CA GLY A 158 -43.67 34.90 5.00
C GLY A 158 -42.33 35.48 4.49
N GLY A 159 -41.89 35.38 3.23
CA GLY A 159 -42.45 34.81 2.02
C GLY A 159 -41.53 35.04 0.81
N GLY A 160 -41.80 34.33 -0.29
CA GLY A 160 -41.41 34.66 -1.68
C GLY A 160 -39.95 34.34 -2.09
N ARG A 161 -39.61 33.95 -3.32
CA ARG A 161 -40.35 33.79 -4.59
C ARG A 161 -39.48 32.96 -5.56
N GLY A 162 -40.14 32.10 -6.35
CA GLY A 162 -39.77 31.73 -7.73
C GLY A 162 -38.77 30.58 -7.90
N MET A 163 -38.78 29.79 -8.97
CA MET A 163 -39.65 29.66 -10.15
C MET A 163 -39.19 28.37 -10.88
N GLY A 164 -40.12 27.68 -11.56
CA GLY A 164 -39.83 26.68 -12.59
C GLY A 164 -39.78 25.24 -12.07
N GLY A 165 -40.60 24.27 -12.52
CA GLY A 165 -41.36 24.16 -13.75
C GLY A 165 -40.84 22.96 -14.54
N GLY A 166 -41.53 21.81 -14.48
CA GLY A 166 -41.18 20.64 -15.29
C GLY A 166 -41.84 19.34 -14.85
N ARG A 167 -43.10 19.13 -15.27
CA ARG A 167 -43.82 17.86 -15.16
C ARG A 167 -43.26 16.85 -16.18
N GLY A 168 -43.08 15.61 -15.76
CA GLY A 168 -42.83 14.48 -16.65
C GLY A 168 -43.33 13.17 -16.04
N MET A 169 -44.65 12.95 -16.09
CA MET A 169 -45.26 11.63 -15.84
C MET A 169 -45.09 10.77 -17.10
N GLY A 170 -44.42 9.63 -16.97
CA GLY A 170 -44.34 8.60 -18.01
C GLY A 170 -44.53 7.22 -17.40
N ARG A 171 -45.78 6.76 -17.32
CA ARG A 171 -46.13 5.33 -17.15
C ARG A 171 -45.83 4.61 -18.46
N GLY A 172 -45.02 3.55 -18.41
CA GLY A 172 -44.80 2.63 -19.52
C GLY A 172 -44.79 1.19 -19.01
N ARG A 173 -45.89 0.48 -19.24
CA ARG A 173 -46.15 -0.93 -18.92
C ARG A 173 -45.47 -1.80 -19.99
N GLY A 174 -44.93 -2.96 -19.59
CA GLY A 174 -44.04 -3.78 -20.42
C GLY A 174 -44.68 -4.68 -21.49
N MET A 175 -43.80 -5.48 -22.10
CA MET A 175 -43.91 -6.69 -22.95
C MET A 175 -42.53 -6.77 -23.64
N GLY A 176 -41.75 -7.84 -23.75
CA GLY A 176 -41.99 -9.27 -23.86
C GLY A 176 -41.14 -9.77 -25.05
N PHE A 177 -40.45 -10.91 -24.90
CA PHE A 177 -39.72 -11.69 -25.93
C PHE A 177 -38.37 -11.10 -26.44
N GLY A 178 -37.31 -11.87 -26.70
CA GLY A 178 -37.16 -13.32 -26.75
C GLY A 178 -35.70 -13.81 -26.77
N MET A 179 -35.58 -15.05 -26.30
CA MET A 179 -34.56 -16.08 -26.45
C MET A 179 -33.50 -15.91 -27.56
N GLY A 180 -32.24 -16.27 -27.23
CA GLY A 180 -31.26 -16.67 -28.24
C GLY A 180 -29.83 -16.83 -27.75
N TRP A 181 -29.46 -18.06 -27.37
CA TRP A 181 -28.10 -18.64 -27.42
C TRP A 181 -27.05 -18.27 -26.35
N VAL A 182 -27.00 -19.10 -25.30
CA VAL A 182 -25.75 -19.46 -24.60
C VAL A 182 -25.51 -20.96 -24.80
N PRO A 183 -24.35 -21.41 -25.30
CA PRO A 183 -24.08 -22.83 -25.43
C PRO A 183 -23.78 -23.46 -24.06
N SER A 184 -24.52 -24.52 -23.78
CA SER A 184 -24.37 -25.47 -22.67
C SER A 184 -22.97 -26.07 -22.55
N VAL A 185 -22.42 -26.08 -21.34
CA VAL A 185 -21.69 -27.24 -20.81
C VAL A 185 -22.06 -27.40 -19.34
N ALA A 186 -22.64 -28.55 -19.00
CA ALA A 186 -23.07 -28.94 -17.67
C ALA A 186 -21.88 -29.32 -16.77
N PRO A 187 -22.00 -29.23 -15.43
CA PRO A 187 -20.98 -29.67 -14.50
C PRO A 187 -21.17 -31.15 -14.17
N GLY A 188 -20.13 -31.96 -14.36
CA GLY A 188 -20.11 -33.36 -13.95
C GLY A 188 -18.71 -33.96 -14.01
N GLY A 189 -18.08 -34.07 -12.84
CA GLY A 189 -17.16 -35.14 -12.43
C GLY A 189 -15.85 -35.35 -13.21
N PHE A 190 -14.72 -34.85 -12.66
CA PHE A 190 -13.39 -35.45 -12.87
C PHE A 190 -12.46 -34.99 -11.74
N GLN A 191 -12.43 -35.72 -10.63
CA GLN A 191 -11.36 -36.66 -10.26
C GLN A 191 -9.98 -36.01 -10.05
N ASP A 192 -9.63 -35.93 -8.76
CA ASP A 192 -8.31 -36.17 -8.17
C ASP A 192 -7.08 -36.15 -9.09
N ILE A 193 -6.33 -35.05 -9.03
CA ILE A 193 -4.87 -35.09 -9.22
C ILE A 193 -4.23 -34.40 -8.02
N ARG A 194 -3.93 -35.20 -6.99
CA ARG A 194 -2.97 -34.85 -5.93
C ARG A 194 -1.56 -34.85 -6.53
N PRO A 195 -0.73 -33.82 -6.34
CA PRO A 195 0.71 -33.96 -6.56
C PRO A 195 1.31 -34.84 -5.44
N PRO A 196 2.24 -35.77 -5.76
CA PRO A 196 2.82 -36.66 -4.76
C PRO A 196 3.91 -35.95 -3.93
N GLY A 197 3.78 -36.08 -2.61
CA GLY A 197 4.87 -36.35 -1.67
C GLY A 197 6.17 -35.55 -1.78
N GLY A 198 6.29 -34.51 -0.96
CA GLY A 198 7.55 -33.91 -0.52
C GLY A 198 7.35 -33.30 0.86
N GLY A 199 7.47 -34.13 1.91
CA GLY A 199 7.15 -33.77 3.28
C GLY A 199 8.13 -32.78 3.90
N PHE A 200 7.61 -31.63 4.34
CA PHE A 200 8.22 -30.85 5.41
C PHE A 200 7.35 -31.00 6.67
N PRO A 201 7.94 -31.29 7.84
CA PRO A 201 7.19 -31.57 9.05
C PRO A 201 6.51 -30.30 9.56
N VAL A 202 5.21 -30.17 9.29
CA VAL A 202 4.37 -29.20 9.96
C VAL A 202 4.17 -29.65 11.41
N HIS A 203 4.79 -28.93 12.33
CA HIS A 203 4.56 -29.09 13.76
C HIS A 203 3.07 -28.85 14.05
N PRO A 204 2.41 -29.67 14.88
CA PRO A 204 1.01 -29.44 15.22
C PRO A 204 0.84 -28.11 15.96
N PRO A 205 -0.26 -27.37 15.75
CA PRO A 205 -0.56 -26.21 16.58
C PRO A 205 -0.83 -26.70 18.00
N LEU A 206 0.05 -26.31 18.93
CA LEU A 206 -0.14 -26.54 20.35
C LEU A 206 -1.50 -25.95 20.79
N PRO A 207 -2.28 -26.67 21.61
CA PRO A 207 -3.56 -26.19 22.09
C PRO A 207 -3.35 -24.93 22.94
N LEU A 208 -4.02 -23.86 22.54
CA LEU A 208 -4.19 -22.64 23.33
C LEU A 208 -4.91 -23.01 24.63
N ARG A 209 -4.14 -23.28 25.69
CA ARG A 209 -4.63 -23.19 27.05
C ARG A 209 -4.75 -21.72 27.40
N GLY A 210 -5.98 -21.22 27.32
CA GLY A 210 -6.37 -20.05 28.09
C GLY A 210 -6.24 -20.38 29.56
N ASP A 211 -5.52 -19.53 30.29
CA ASP A 211 -5.71 -19.19 31.71
C ASP A 211 -4.66 -18.13 32.09
N GLY A 212 -5.08 -16.87 32.19
CA GLY A 212 -4.25 -15.74 32.65
C GLY A 212 -4.93 -14.40 32.41
N PRO A 213 -4.96 -13.49 33.39
CA PRO A 213 -6.13 -12.67 33.70
C PRO A 213 -6.39 -11.58 32.67
N THR A 214 -7.67 -11.32 32.44
CA THR A 214 -8.19 -10.09 31.86
C THR A 214 -7.67 -8.88 32.64
N ARG A 215 -6.54 -8.32 32.22
CA ARG A 215 -6.14 -6.94 32.54
C ARG A 215 -6.43 -6.05 31.34
N GLN A 216 -7.60 -5.45 31.39
CA GLN A 216 -7.88 -4.21 30.68
C GLN A 216 -6.79 -3.19 31.05
N GLY A 217 -6.09 -2.65 30.05
CA GLY A 217 -5.20 -1.48 30.16
C GLY A 217 -3.87 -1.70 30.89
N ALA A 218 -2.77 -1.87 30.15
CA ALA A 218 -1.42 -1.65 30.66
C ALA A 218 -0.52 -1.13 29.54
N GLY A 219 -0.09 0.13 29.66
CA GLY A 219 0.88 0.76 28.77
C GLY A 219 2.25 0.09 28.80
N ALA A 220 3.09 0.54 27.87
CA ALA A 220 4.49 0.19 27.69
C ALA A 220 5.14 -0.36 28.97
N GLY A 221 5.47 -1.66 28.97
CA GLY A 221 6.09 -2.34 30.09
C GLY A 221 7.41 -1.67 30.45
N THR A 222 7.39 -0.83 31.49
CA THR A 222 8.59 -0.32 32.12
C THR A 222 9.17 -1.46 32.96
N SER A 223 10.34 -1.96 32.55
CA SER A 223 11.11 -2.84 33.42
C SER A 223 11.41 -2.07 34.72
N ARG A 224 11.50 -2.78 35.85
CA ARG A 224 11.85 -2.24 37.20
C ARG A 224 13.16 -1.41 37.25
N SER A 225 13.87 -1.29 36.13
CA SER A 225 15.13 -0.53 35.97
C SER A 225 14.98 0.86 35.34
N GLY A 226 13.76 1.31 35.00
CA GLY A 226 13.53 2.61 34.34
C GLY A 226 14.05 2.65 32.89
N ARG A 227 14.28 1.48 32.29
CA ARG A 227 14.73 1.35 30.89
C ARG A 227 13.63 0.73 30.04
N LYS A 228 13.40 1.32 28.87
CA LYS A 228 12.48 0.85 27.83
C LYS A 228 13.29 0.45 26.61
N ALA A 229 12.89 -0.65 25.97
CA ALA A 229 13.44 -1.00 24.67
C ALA A 229 12.95 -0.01 23.62
N ALA A 230 13.84 0.50 22.78
CA ALA A 230 13.51 1.38 21.67
C ALA A 230 14.42 1.08 20.47
N ALA A 231 13.92 1.38 19.27
CA ALA A 231 14.74 1.32 18.07
C ALA A 231 15.73 2.50 18.05
N LEU A 232 16.98 2.22 17.67
CA LEU A 232 18.05 3.20 17.51
C LEU A 232 18.61 3.08 16.09
N VAL A 233 18.73 4.22 15.41
CA VAL A 233 19.28 4.31 14.05
C VAL A 233 20.76 4.62 14.13
N ARG A 234 21.58 3.87 13.40
CA ARG A 234 23.00 4.09 13.14
C ARG A 234 23.18 5.02 11.95
N PRO A 235 23.56 6.29 12.15
CA PRO A 235 23.60 7.28 11.07
C PRO A 235 24.54 6.91 9.93
N GLU A 236 25.62 6.20 10.23
CA GLU A 236 26.65 5.76 9.30
C GLU A 236 26.17 4.69 8.30
N ARG A 237 25.12 3.92 8.65
CA ARG A 237 24.51 2.91 7.77
C ARG A 237 23.19 3.36 7.16
N CYS A 238 22.58 4.42 7.71
CA CYS A 238 21.27 4.88 7.30
C CYS A 238 21.34 5.68 5.99
N ALA A 239 20.78 5.13 4.90
CA ALA A 239 20.62 5.86 3.63
C ALA A 239 19.39 6.79 3.62
N GLY A 240 18.67 6.94 4.73
CA GLY A 240 17.45 7.76 4.79
C GLY A 240 16.34 7.24 3.88
N CYS A 241 16.29 5.93 3.58
CA CYS A 241 15.44 5.36 2.54
C CYS A 241 13.94 5.57 2.79
N GLY A 242 13.50 5.55 4.05
CA GLY A 242 12.11 5.76 4.46
C GLY A 242 11.32 4.49 4.77
N ILE A 243 11.82 3.31 4.42
CA ILE A 243 11.12 2.03 4.62
C ILE A 243 10.69 1.85 6.07
N CYS A 244 11.55 2.24 7.02
CA CYS A 244 11.26 2.15 8.45
C CYS A 244 10.04 3.00 8.88
N VAL A 245 9.73 4.09 8.20
CA VAL A 245 8.54 4.92 8.47
C VAL A 245 7.29 4.18 8.02
N ASP A 246 7.31 3.59 6.82
CA ASP A 246 6.16 2.92 6.23
C ASP A 246 5.73 1.69 7.03
N VAL A 247 6.69 1.01 7.66
CA VAL A 247 6.46 -0.21 8.45
C VAL A 247 6.28 0.05 9.95
N CYS A 248 6.35 1.32 10.40
CA CYS A 248 6.22 1.63 11.82
C CYS A 248 4.73 1.75 12.23
N PRO A 249 4.16 0.79 12.98
CA PRO A 249 2.74 0.84 13.36
C PRO A 249 2.43 1.96 14.34
N MET A 250 3.44 2.49 15.03
CA MET A 250 3.29 3.57 16.02
C MET A 250 3.50 4.97 15.43
N GLY A 251 3.90 5.07 14.16
CA GLY A 251 4.33 6.36 13.58
C GLY A 251 5.52 6.98 14.32
N ALA A 252 6.33 6.16 15.01
CA ALA A 252 7.40 6.62 15.88
C ALA A 252 8.69 7.02 15.12
N ILE A 253 8.69 7.00 13.79
CA ILE A 253 9.90 7.22 12.98
C ILE A 253 9.61 8.32 11.96
N ARG A 254 10.53 9.28 11.86
CA ARG A 254 10.51 10.37 10.86
C ARG A 254 11.79 10.39 10.05
N ILE A 255 11.70 10.82 8.79
CA ILE A 255 12.85 11.04 7.91
C ILE A 255 13.13 12.52 7.83
N GLU A 256 14.32 12.93 8.24
CA GLU A 256 14.91 14.21 7.87
C GLU A 256 15.95 13.95 6.77
N GLN A 257 17.24 13.92 7.11
CA GLN A 257 18.29 13.34 6.24
C GLN A 257 18.52 11.85 6.54
N ARG A 258 18.20 11.42 7.76
CA ARG A 258 18.29 10.05 8.26
C ARG A 258 17.05 9.74 9.08
N ALA A 259 16.82 8.46 9.37
CA ALA A 259 15.73 8.07 10.23
C ALA A 259 15.98 8.51 11.67
N VAL A 260 15.00 9.17 12.28
CA VAL A 260 14.98 9.57 13.68
C VAL A 260 13.82 8.87 14.36
N VAL A 261 14.09 8.16 15.47
CA VAL A 261 13.09 7.41 16.22
C VAL A 261 12.69 8.20 17.46
N ASP A 262 11.39 8.38 17.66
CA ASP A 262 10.79 8.86 18.90
C ASP A 262 10.68 7.69 19.89
N SER A 263 11.52 7.69 20.93
CA SER A 263 11.54 6.64 21.95
C SER A 263 10.32 6.64 22.86
N ALA A 264 9.57 7.74 22.94
CA ALA A 264 8.31 7.80 23.69
C ALA A 264 7.22 6.98 22.98
N LEU A 265 7.13 7.12 21.65
CA LEU A 265 6.14 6.42 20.82
C LEU A 265 6.56 4.99 20.44
N CYS A 266 7.87 4.71 20.36
CA CYS A 266 8.37 3.42 19.94
C CYS A 266 7.98 2.31 20.94
N THR A 267 7.38 1.22 20.45
CA THR A 267 7.03 0.03 21.26
C THR A 267 8.07 -1.09 21.16
N ALA A 268 9.16 -0.86 20.42
CA ALA A 268 10.19 -1.87 20.12
C ALA A 268 9.67 -3.17 19.48
N CYS A 269 8.64 -3.06 18.62
CA CYS A 269 8.10 -4.18 17.84
C CYS A 269 9.07 -4.74 16.78
N ALA A 270 10.21 -4.09 16.54
CA ALA A 270 11.27 -4.50 15.62
C ALA A 270 10.92 -4.61 14.12
N ALA A 271 9.72 -4.20 13.68
CA ALA A 271 9.35 -4.19 12.26
C ALA A 271 10.35 -3.42 11.38
N CYS A 272 10.76 -2.23 11.82
CA CYS A 272 11.75 -1.41 11.12
C CYS A 272 13.16 -2.03 11.06
N VAL A 273 13.50 -2.94 11.99
CA VAL A 273 14.79 -3.65 11.97
C VAL A 273 14.79 -4.72 10.89
N ALA A 274 13.70 -5.49 10.79
CA ALA A 274 13.55 -6.55 9.79
C ALA A 274 13.58 -6.00 8.35
N GLU A 275 13.00 -4.82 8.15
CA GLU A 275 12.81 -4.23 6.81
C GLU A 275 13.93 -3.25 6.40
N CYS A 276 14.96 -3.07 7.23
CA CYS A 276 16.04 -2.15 6.89
C CYS A 276 17.08 -2.83 5.97
N PRO A 277 17.17 -2.46 4.67
CA PRO A 277 18.10 -3.11 3.73
C PRO A 277 19.57 -2.85 4.08
N ASN A 278 19.84 -1.78 4.82
CA ASN A 278 21.19 -1.42 5.27
C ASN A 278 21.47 -1.89 6.70
N GLU A 279 20.50 -2.57 7.34
CA GLU A 279 20.54 -2.97 8.77
C GLU A 279 20.98 -1.82 9.68
N ALA A 280 20.52 -0.61 9.37
CA ALA A 280 20.92 0.59 10.08
C ALA A 280 20.18 0.75 11.42
N ILE A 281 19.22 -0.12 11.74
CA ILE A 281 18.36 0.03 12.92
C ILE A 281 18.57 -1.17 13.84
N ILE A 282 18.73 -0.91 15.14
CA ILE A 282 18.89 -1.93 16.18
C ILE A 282 17.95 -1.65 17.35
N ILE A 283 17.61 -2.67 18.14
CA ILE A 283 16.87 -2.48 19.39
C ILE A 283 17.87 -2.33 20.54
N VAL A 284 17.72 -1.25 21.31
CA VAL A 284 18.54 -0.96 22.49
C VAL A 284 17.66 -0.65 23.69
N GLN A 285 18.20 -0.79 24.90
CA GLN A 285 17.54 -0.32 26.12
C GLN A 285 17.93 1.15 26.37
N GLN A 286 16.95 2.04 26.31
CA GLN A 286 17.14 3.46 26.64
C GLN A 286 16.55 3.76 28.01
N ARG A 287 17.19 4.64 28.78
CA ARG A 287 16.55 5.23 29.97
C ARG A 287 15.45 6.16 29.49
N VAL A 288 14.26 6.01 30.06
CA VAL A 288 13.10 6.87 29.82
C VAL A 288 12.94 7.83 30.99
#